data_AF-A0AA52HBM1-F1
#
_entry.id   AF-A0AA52HBM1-F1
#
_cell.length_a   1.000
_cell.length_b   1.000
_cell.length_c   1.000
_cell.angle_alpha   90.00
_cell.angle_beta   90.00
_cell.angle_gamma   90.00
#
_symmetry.space_group_name_H-M   'P 1'
#
loop_
_entity.id
_entity.type
_entity.pdbx_description
1 polymer ?
#
loop_
_entity_poly.entity_id
_entity_poly.type
_entity_poly.pdbx_seq_one_letter_code
_entity_poly.pdbx_strand_id
1 'polypeptide(L)'
;MSVITVKPEAIDHMRALMAKQPDAIGIRLGTAVKGCSGLGYDIDYVTKADPTDEVIETDAGFSLFVPRTALLHLFGTEIGWEDSMFSTGFTFTNPNEKGRCGCGESFMV
;
A
#
# COMPACT_ATOMS: atom_id res chain seq x y z
N MET A 1 -3.53 -11.17 13.58
CA MET A 1 -3.97 -9.76 13.77
C MET A 1 -2.92 -8.93 13.08
N SER A 2 -3.15 -8.66 11.80
CA SER A 2 -2.12 -8.12 10.89
C SER A 2 -2.15 -6.60 10.94
N VAL A 3 -0.98 -5.98 10.91
CA VAL A 3 -0.82 -4.51 11.00
C VAL A 3 -1.46 -3.80 9.80
N ILE A 4 -1.53 -4.49 8.66
CA ILE A 4 -2.13 -4.05 7.42
C ILE A 4 -2.97 -5.20 6.88
N THR A 5 -4.17 -4.90 6.39
CA THR A 5 -5.09 -5.87 5.82
C THR A 5 -5.08 -5.74 4.30
N VAL A 6 -5.02 -6.85 3.58
CA VAL A 6 -5.09 -6.86 2.11
C VAL A 6 -6.35 -7.63 1.71
N LYS A 7 -7.23 -7.00 0.93
CA LYS A 7 -8.42 -7.63 0.39
C LYS A 7 -8.05 -8.69 -0.65
N PRO A 8 -8.87 -9.76 -0.79
CA PRO A 8 -8.61 -10.84 -1.74
C PRO A 8 -8.42 -10.36 -3.19
N GLU A 9 -9.14 -9.34 -3.61
CA GLU A 9 -9.03 -8.74 -4.95
C GLU A 9 -7.64 -8.15 -5.20
N ALA A 10 -7.09 -7.41 -4.21
CA ALA A 10 -5.74 -6.87 -4.29
C ALA A 10 -4.67 -7.97 -4.20
N ILE A 11 -4.92 -9.03 -3.42
CA ILE A 11 -4.00 -10.17 -3.30
C ILE A 11 -3.77 -10.83 -4.66
N ASP A 12 -4.82 -11.05 -5.44
CA ASP A 12 -4.70 -11.70 -6.74
C ASP A 12 -3.84 -10.87 -7.71
N HIS A 13 -4.09 -9.56 -7.77
CA HIS A 13 -3.28 -8.62 -8.55
C HIS A 13 -1.83 -8.54 -8.06
N MET A 14 -1.59 -8.46 -6.75
CA MET A 14 -0.24 -8.44 -6.18
C MET A 14 0.52 -9.73 -6.47
N ARG A 15 -0.13 -10.89 -6.38
CA ARG A 15 0.47 -12.18 -6.77
C ARG A 15 0.79 -12.22 -8.26
N ALA A 16 -0.09 -11.74 -9.11
CA ALA A 16 0.15 -11.66 -10.55
C ALA A 16 1.33 -10.72 -10.88
N LEU A 17 1.50 -9.63 -10.12
CA LEU A 17 2.63 -8.72 -10.23
C LEU A 17 3.93 -9.38 -9.76
N MET A 18 3.93 -10.05 -8.60
CA MET A 18 5.09 -10.81 -8.12
C MET A 18 5.48 -11.94 -9.06
N ALA A 19 4.51 -12.62 -9.69
CA ALA A 19 4.79 -13.68 -10.66
C ALA A 19 5.55 -13.18 -11.90
N LYS A 20 5.45 -11.88 -12.22
CA LYS A 20 6.25 -11.25 -13.30
C LYS A 20 7.68 -10.93 -12.88
N GLN A 21 7.96 -10.94 -11.58
CA GLN A 21 9.24 -10.48 -11.02
C GLN A 21 9.76 -11.49 -10.00
N PRO A 22 10.32 -12.63 -10.45
CA PRO A 22 10.70 -13.74 -9.58
C PRO A 22 11.86 -13.41 -8.63
N ASP A 23 12.67 -12.39 -8.93
CA ASP A 23 13.73 -11.89 -8.05
C ASP A 23 13.19 -11.05 -6.86
N ALA A 24 11.90 -10.74 -6.84
CA ALA A 24 11.31 -10.00 -5.73
C ALA A 24 11.07 -10.93 -4.53
N ILE A 25 11.68 -10.59 -3.39
CA ILE A 25 11.45 -11.26 -2.11
C ILE A 25 10.13 -10.82 -1.45
N GLY A 26 9.53 -9.72 -1.92
CA GLY A 26 8.23 -9.26 -1.48
C GLY A 26 7.88 -7.88 -2.03
N ILE A 27 6.91 -7.22 -1.40
CA ILE A 27 6.35 -5.96 -1.88
C ILE A 27 6.61 -4.86 -0.86
N ARG A 28 7.15 -3.72 -1.29
CA ARG A 28 7.29 -2.50 -0.49
C ARG A 28 6.04 -1.65 -0.61
N LEU A 29 5.47 -1.26 0.52
CA LEU A 29 4.41 -0.27 0.58
C LEU A 29 4.98 1.04 1.12
N GLY A 30 5.07 2.04 0.26
CA GLY A 30 5.43 3.41 0.60
C GLY A 30 4.24 4.36 0.52
N THR A 31 4.43 5.57 1.04
CA THR A 31 3.56 6.70 0.78
C THR A 31 4.30 7.66 -0.16
N ALA A 32 3.66 8.01 -1.27
CA ALA A 32 4.17 8.97 -2.24
C ALA A 32 3.14 10.08 -2.43
N VAL A 33 3.57 11.34 -2.45
CA VAL A 33 2.63 12.44 -2.67
C VAL A 33 2.12 12.39 -4.12
N LYS A 34 0.83 12.09 -4.30
CA LYS A 34 0.16 12.14 -5.62
C LYS A 34 -0.76 13.36 -5.66
N GLY A 35 -0.38 14.34 -6.47
CA GLY A 35 -1.16 15.55 -6.73
C GLY A 35 -0.98 16.65 -5.69
N CYS A 36 -1.79 17.70 -5.79
CA CYS A 36 -1.64 18.94 -5.01
C CYS A 36 -1.87 18.76 -3.49
N SER A 37 -2.32 17.59 -3.04
CA SER A 37 -2.98 17.41 -1.72
C SER A 37 -3.19 15.96 -1.28
N GLY A 38 -2.91 14.99 -2.15
CA GLY A 38 -3.21 13.57 -1.89
C GLY A 38 -1.95 12.83 -1.44
N LEU A 39 -2.07 12.08 -0.35
CA LEU A 39 -1.16 10.98 -0.08
C LEU A 39 -1.54 9.83 -1.01
N GLY A 40 -0.70 9.58 -2.01
CA GLY A 40 -0.73 8.37 -2.80
C GLY A 40 0.03 7.26 -2.07
N TYR A 41 -0.29 6.03 -2.40
CA TYR A 41 0.45 4.88 -1.94
C TYR A 41 1.24 4.36 -3.13
N ASP A 42 2.48 4.01 -2.86
CA ASP A 42 3.41 3.50 -3.85
C ASP A 42 3.74 2.05 -3.51
N ILE A 43 3.67 1.20 -4.53
CA ILE A 43 3.95 -0.22 -4.41
C ILE A 43 5.20 -0.49 -5.25
N ASP A 44 6.26 -0.92 -4.59
CA ASP A 44 7.53 -1.24 -5.23
C ASP A 44 7.93 -2.70 -4.93
N TYR A 45 8.78 -3.29 -5.76
CA TYR A 45 9.24 -4.67 -5.57
C TYR A 45 10.52 -4.68 -4.75
N VAL A 46 10.51 -5.40 -3.64
CA VAL A 46 11.72 -5.56 -2.84
C VAL A 46 12.49 -6.75 -3.37
N THR A 47 13.70 -6.53 -3.86
CA THR A 47 14.66 -7.59 -4.15
C THR A 47 15.62 -7.82 -3.00
N LYS A 48 15.81 -6.81 -2.14
CA LYS A 48 16.70 -6.85 -0.97
C LYS A 48 16.05 -6.19 0.22
N ALA A 49 15.95 -6.92 1.34
CA ALA A 49 15.42 -6.39 2.57
C ALA A 49 16.30 -5.24 3.09
N ASP A 50 15.70 -4.09 3.34
CA ASP A 50 16.37 -2.96 3.98
C ASP A 50 16.18 -3.03 5.51
N PRO A 51 17.23 -2.83 6.32
CA PRO A 51 17.11 -2.88 7.78
C PRO A 51 16.23 -1.75 8.36
N THR A 52 15.96 -0.70 7.58
CA THR A 52 15.09 0.41 7.98
C THR A 52 13.61 0.14 7.70
N ASP A 53 13.31 -0.92 6.96
CA ASP A 53 11.95 -1.37 6.68
C ASP A 53 11.51 -2.41 7.73
N GLU A 54 10.23 -2.35 8.08
CA GLU A 54 9.55 -3.35 8.88
C GLU A 54 8.97 -4.42 7.94
N VAL A 55 9.20 -5.69 8.27
CA VAL A 55 8.66 -6.82 7.50
C VAL A 55 7.36 -7.28 8.14
N ILE A 56 6.27 -7.11 7.41
CA ILE A 56 4.92 -7.50 7.84
C ILE A 56 4.51 -8.71 7.02
N GLU A 57 4.31 -9.84 7.70
CA GLU A 57 3.71 -11.01 7.07
C GLU A 57 2.23 -10.75 6.83
N THR A 58 1.81 -10.85 5.57
CA THR A 58 0.41 -10.70 5.20
C THR A 58 -0.27 -12.06 5.15
N ASP A 59 -1.56 -12.09 5.44
CA ASP A 59 -2.41 -13.29 5.26
C ASP A 59 -2.47 -13.77 3.79
N ALA A 60 -2.01 -12.92 2.88
CA ALA A 60 -1.91 -13.18 1.46
C ALA A 60 -0.76 -14.12 1.06
N GLY A 61 0.15 -14.45 1.99
CA GLY A 61 1.27 -15.34 1.75
C GLY A 61 2.49 -14.67 1.10
N PHE A 62 2.60 -13.34 1.18
CA PHE A 62 3.80 -12.59 0.81
C PHE A 62 4.22 -11.65 1.94
N SER A 63 5.51 -11.32 1.97
CA SER A 63 6.07 -10.34 2.90
C SER A 63 5.88 -8.92 2.37
N LEU A 64 5.26 -8.06 3.17
CA LEU A 64 5.13 -6.65 2.90
C LEU A 64 6.22 -5.89 3.67
N PHE A 65 6.99 -5.08 2.96
CA PHE A 65 8.04 -4.23 3.51
C PHE A 65 7.50 -2.82 3.67
N VAL A 66 7.55 -2.27 4.87
CA VAL A 66 7.01 -0.95 5.16
C VAL A 66 8.09 -0.12 5.86
N PRO A 67 8.48 1.06 5.33
CA PRO A 67 9.44 1.89 6.04
C PRO A 67 8.89 2.28 7.40
N ARG A 68 9.72 2.16 8.45
CA ARG A 68 9.31 2.43 9.84
C ARG A 68 8.68 3.81 10.03
N THR A 69 9.11 4.79 9.22
CA THR A 69 8.54 6.15 9.20
C THR A 69 7.11 6.18 8.70
N ALA A 70 6.74 5.33 7.73
CA ALA A 70 5.39 5.23 7.19
C ALA A 70 4.53 4.20 7.97
N LEU A 71 5.14 3.26 8.69
CA LEU A 71 4.44 2.20 9.42
C LEU A 71 3.33 2.74 10.34
N LEU A 72 3.61 3.83 11.07
CA LEU A 72 2.63 4.48 11.96
C LEU A 72 1.45 5.07 11.17
N HIS A 73 1.72 5.60 9.98
CA HIS A 73 0.67 6.12 9.09
C HIS A 73 -0.11 4.99 8.43
N LEU A 74 0.53 3.86 8.15
CA LEU A 74 -0.08 2.72 7.45
C LEU A 74 -0.77 1.73 8.39
N PHE A 75 -0.63 1.93 9.71
CA PHE A 75 -1.23 1.06 10.72
C PHE A 75 -2.75 0.99 10.55
N GLY A 76 -3.28 -0.23 10.38
CA GLY A 76 -4.70 -0.48 10.16
C GLY A 76 -5.18 -0.17 8.74
N THR A 77 -4.28 0.13 7.80
CA THR A 77 -4.65 0.36 6.40
C THR A 77 -5.19 -0.93 5.78
N GLU A 78 -6.25 -0.78 5.00
CA GLU A 78 -6.85 -1.84 4.20
C GLU A 78 -6.57 -1.59 2.71
N ILE A 79 -5.87 -2.51 2.08
CA ILE A 79 -5.51 -2.45 0.66
C ILE A 79 -6.56 -3.21 -0.15
N GLY A 80 -7.24 -2.51 -1.04
CA GLY A 80 -8.17 -3.06 -2.00
C GLY A 80 -7.70 -2.87 -3.44
N TRP A 81 -8.45 -3.44 -4.37
CA TRP A 81 -8.32 -3.18 -5.79
C TRP A 81 -9.65 -2.64 -6.30
N GLU A 82 -9.63 -1.53 -7.00
CA GLU A 82 -10.80 -0.97 -7.66
C GLU A 82 -10.57 -1.06 -9.17
N ASP A 83 -11.43 -1.81 -9.86
CA ASP A 83 -11.51 -1.84 -11.31
C ASP A 83 -12.83 -1.21 -11.74
N SER A 84 -12.80 0.09 -12.03
CA SER A 84 -13.94 0.86 -12.49
C SER A 84 -13.64 1.46 -13.87
N MET A 85 -14.69 1.72 -14.65
CA MET A 85 -14.59 2.27 -16.02
C MET A 85 -13.75 3.56 -16.11
N PHE A 86 -13.64 4.31 -15.01
CA PHE A 86 -12.91 5.57 -14.92
C PHE A 86 -11.58 5.48 -14.15
N SER A 87 -11.41 4.45 -13.31
CA SER A 87 -10.27 4.30 -12.41
C SER A 87 -10.00 2.82 -12.20
N THR A 88 -8.84 2.35 -12.64
CA THR A 88 -8.32 1.02 -12.30
C THR A 88 -7.06 1.20 -11.47
N GLY A 89 -7.03 0.65 -10.26
CA GLY A 89 -5.85 0.73 -9.41
C GLY A 89 -6.05 0.21 -7.99
N PHE A 90 -4.96 0.17 -7.24
CA PHE A 90 -4.99 -0.16 -5.82
C PHE A 90 -5.65 0.97 -5.04
N THR A 91 -6.62 0.61 -4.20
CA THR A 91 -7.26 1.52 -3.25
C THR A 91 -6.72 1.25 -1.85
N PHE A 92 -6.54 2.30 -1.07
CA PHE A 92 -5.97 2.22 0.26
C PHE A 92 -6.89 2.98 1.18
N THR A 93 -7.46 2.27 2.15
CA THR A 93 -8.38 2.85 3.11
C THR A 93 -7.71 2.81 4.47
N ASN A 94 -7.25 3.97 4.94
CA ASN A 94 -6.64 4.09 6.25
C ASN A 94 -7.67 4.64 7.26
N PRO A 95 -8.11 3.86 8.26
CA PRO A 95 -9.07 4.33 9.27
C PRO A 95 -8.48 5.44 10.17
N ASN A 96 -7.16 5.59 10.22
CA ASN A 96 -6.49 6.69 10.92
C ASN A 96 -6.41 7.97 10.06
N GLU A 97 -6.70 7.89 8.76
CA GLU A 97 -6.73 9.06 7.89
C GLU A 97 -8.01 9.87 8.15
N LYS A 98 -7.87 10.88 9.02
CA LYS A 98 -8.91 11.88 9.28
C LYS A 98 -8.92 12.92 8.16
N GLY A 99 -9.50 12.57 7.02
CA GLY A 99 -9.97 13.59 6.06
C GLY A 99 -9.55 13.37 4.62
N ARG A 100 -10.32 12.56 3.91
CA ARG A 100 -10.51 12.71 2.46
C ARG A 100 -11.36 13.96 2.27
N CYS A 101 -10.78 15.15 2.15
CA CYS A 101 -11.64 16.30 1.85
C CYS A 101 -12.12 16.27 0.40
N GLY A 102 -13.44 16.42 0.28
CA GLY A 102 -14.22 16.29 -0.94
C GLY A 102 -14.14 17.50 -1.86
N CYS A 103 -12.97 18.14 -1.97
CA CYS A 103 -12.72 19.28 -2.85
C CYS A 103 -11.27 19.19 -3.34
N GLY A 104 -11.02 19.28 -4.65
CA GLY A 104 -9.74 18.94 -5.30
C GLY A 104 -8.50 19.77 -4.97
N GLU A 105 -8.48 20.55 -3.88
CA GLU A 105 -7.38 21.46 -3.53
C GLU A 105 -7.15 21.51 -2.01
N SER A 106 -6.09 20.85 -1.60
CA SER A 106 -5.15 21.10 -0.48
C SER A 106 -5.49 20.56 0.91
N PHE A 107 -4.60 19.73 1.48
CA PHE A 107 -4.59 19.38 2.91
C PHE A 107 -3.25 19.70 3.59
N MET A 108 -3.35 20.40 4.71
CA MET A 108 -2.34 20.57 5.75
C MET A 108 -2.81 19.83 7.03
N VAL A 109 -1.80 19.46 7.82
CA VAL A 109 -1.78 18.60 9.02
C VAL A 109 -2.76 18.93 10.14
#